data_AF-A0A251SQN5-F1
#
_entry.id   AF-A0A251SQN5-F1
#
_cell.length_a   1.000
_cell.length_b   1.000
_cell.length_c   1.000
_cell.angle_alpha   90.00
_cell.angle_beta   90.00
_cell.angle_gamma   90.00
#
_symmetry.space_group_name_H-M   'P 1'
#
loop_
_entity.id
_entity.type
_entity.pdbx_description
1 polymer ?
#
loop_
_entity_poly.entity_id
_entity_poly.type
_entity_poly.pdbx_seq_one_letter_code
_entity_poly.pdbx_strand_id
1 'polypeptide(L)'
;MGRVRTKTVKKSSRQVIERYYSKMTLDFHTNKKILEEVAIIPSKRLRNKIAGFSTHLMKRIQKGPVRGISLKLQEEERERRMDFVPDESAIKVDRIEVDKETIDLLASLGMSELPGIVLKEDVPVVSGGIPGGYGGGGRGGFGGGAGRRVLLNIVMVFNVLSWIQVQHYKFNFCFVLFYLFLIKFFYLIFVIILRFGLSG
;
A
#
# COMPACT_ATOMS: atom_id res chain seq x y z
N MET A 1 32.20 5.03 -9.48
CA MET A 1 31.54 4.69 -8.19
C MET A 1 30.23 5.46 -8.03
N GLY A 2 29.13 4.76 -7.67
CA GLY A 2 27.76 5.26 -7.78
C GLY A 2 27.23 6.11 -6.61
N ARG A 3 26.42 7.12 -6.92
CA ARG A 3 25.79 8.07 -5.98
C ARG A 3 24.49 7.52 -5.37
N VAL A 4 24.51 6.25 -4.94
CA VAL A 4 23.33 5.56 -4.38
C VAL A 4 23.18 5.89 -2.90
N ARG A 5 21.95 6.25 -2.48
CA ARG A 5 21.65 6.60 -1.07
C ARG A 5 21.27 5.35 -0.28
N THR A 6 21.72 5.26 0.97
CA THR A 6 21.48 4.14 1.88
C THR A 6 20.04 4.10 2.42
N LYS A 7 19.64 2.96 2.98
CA LYS A 7 18.31 2.75 3.58
C LYS A 7 17.99 3.74 4.71
N THR A 8 19.00 4.12 5.50
CA THR A 8 18.85 5.07 6.62
C THR A 8 18.39 6.44 6.13
N VAL A 9 19.08 6.99 5.13
CA VAL A 9 18.70 8.27 4.50
C VAL A 9 17.29 8.20 3.93
N LYS A 10 16.97 7.13 3.18
CA LYS A 10 15.65 6.96 2.57
C LYS A 10 14.53 6.84 3.61
N LYS A 11 14.74 6.08 4.68
CA LYS A 11 13.75 5.86 5.75
C LYS A 11 13.50 7.15 6.54
N SER A 12 14.56 7.79 7.02
CA SER A 12 14.44 9.04 7.80
C SER A 12 13.78 10.16 7.00
N SER A 13 14.11 10.29 5.71
CA SER A 13 13.51 11.34 4.88
C SER A 13 12.00 11.14 4.69
N ARG A 14 11.53 9.89 4.48
CA ARG A 14 10.08 9.63 4.37
C ARG A 14 9.36 10.00 5.67
N GLN A 15 9.91 9.61 6.81
CA GLN A 15 9.33 9.92 8.12
C GLN A 15 9.22 11.43 8.39
N VAL A 16 10.22 12.22 7.97
CA VAL A 16 10.16 13.69 8.10
C VAL A 16 9.07 14.27 7.20
N ILE A 17 8.94 13.78 5.98
CA ILE A 17 7.93 14.26 5.01
C ILE A 17 6.51 13.91 5.46
N GLU A 18 6.28 12.70 5.97
CA GLU A 18 4.97 12.26 6.48
C GLU A 18 4.48 13.13 7.64
N ARG A 19 5.38 13.58 8.52
CA ARG A 19 5.03 14.35 9.72
C ARG A 19 5.02 15.87 9.49
N TYR A 20 5.92 16.38 8.67
CA TYR A 20 6.19 17.82 8.54
C TYR A 20 6.03 18.33 7.11
N TYR A 21 5.08 17.79 6.35
CA TYR A 21 4.83 18.20 4.97
C TYR A 21 4.68 19.72 4.82
N SER A 22 3.89 20.35 5.70
CA SER A 22 3.56 21.78 5.63
C SER A 22 4.77 22.71 5.82
N LYS A 23 5.83 22.24 6.47
CA LYS A 23 7.04 23.04 6.74
C LYS A 23 8.11 22.84 5.68
N MET A 24 8.06 21.74 4.92
CA MET A 24 9.10 21.36 3.98
C MET A 24 8.92 22.07 2.64
N THR A 25 10.03 22.46 2.02
CA THR A 25 10.04 23.16 0.72
C THR A 25 10.80 22.38 -0.35
N LEU A 26 10.91 22.93 -1.57
CA LEU A 26 11.74 22.37 -2.65
C LEU A 26 13.22 22.73 -2.54
N ASP A 27 13.54 23.73 -1.71
CA ASP A 27 14.89 24.26 -1.58
C ASP A 27 15.73 23.45 -0.59
N PHE A 28 17.03 23.37 -0.86
CA PHE A 28 17.97 22.59 -0.04
C PHE A 28 18.35 23.32 1.24
N HIS A 29 18.58 24.62 1.18
CA HIS A 29 19.13 25.38 2.30
C HIS A 29 18.11 25.56 3.42
N THR A 30 16.86 25.84 3.06
CA THR A 30 15.74 25.92 4.00
C THR A 30 15.47 24.58 4.68
N ASN A 31 15.35 23.49 3.91
CA ASN A 31 15.13 22.15 4.47
C ASN A 31 16.29 21.68 5.36
N LYS A 32 17.52 22.11 5.09
CA LYS A 32 18.67 21.82 5.96
C LYS A 32 18.48 22.44 7.35
N LYS A 33 17.99 23.67 7.44
CA LYS A 33 17.71 24.36 8.71
C LYS A 33 16.54 23.70 9.45
N ILE A 34 15.46 23.38 8.74
CA ILE A 34 14.30 22.68 9.32
C ILE A 34 14.71 21.33 9.93
N LEU A 35 15.60 20.58 9.27
CA LEU A 35 16.11 19.32 9.79
C LEU A 35 16.99 19.46 11.03
N GLU A 36 17.56 20.64 11.30
CA GLU A 36 18.31 20.92 12.53
C GLU A 36 17.37 21.11 13.72
N GLU A 37 16.20 21.69 13.48
CA GLU A 37 15.16 21.92 14.50
C GLU A 37 14.34 20.65 14.77
N VAL A 38 13.99 19.91 13.72
CA VAL A 38 13.06 18.77 13.81
C VAL A 38 13.74 17.50 14.34
N ALA A 39 15.02 17.30 14.05
CA ALA A 39 15.71 16.04 14.33
C ALA A 39 17.14 16.25 14.83
N ILE A 40 17.49 15.53 15.90
CA ILE A 40 18.86 15.47 16.40
C ILE A 40 19.67 14.57 15.47
N ILE A 41 20.33 15.17 14.47
CA ILE A 41 21.19 14.46 13.51
C ILE A 41 22.66 14.67 13.91
N PRO A 42 23.41 13.60 14.23
CA PRO A 42 24.74 13.70 14.84
C PRO A 42 25.82 14.20 13.88
N SER A 43 25.67 13.95 12.56
CA SER A 43 26.70 14.33 11.59
C SER A 43 26.17 15.22 10.47
N LYS A 44 27.00 16.22 10.12
CA LYS A 44 26.76 17.16 9.01
C LYS A 44 26.53 16.44 7.68
N ARG A 45 27.29 15.37 7.41
CA ARG A 45 27.16 14.60 6.16
C ARG A 45 25.83 13.85 6.05
N LEU A 46 25.30 13.31 7.15
CA LEU A 46 23.99 12.65 7.15
C LEU A 46 22.86 13.67 6.96
N ARG A 47 22.94 14.81 7.66
CA ARG A 47 21.98 15.91 7.52
C ARG A 47 21.86 16.37 6.07
N ASN A 48 22.99 16.62 5.41
CA ASN A 48 23.01 17.04 4.01
C ASN A 48 22.43 15.97 3.07
N LYS A 49 22.69 14.68 3.31
CA LYS A 49 22.11 13.59 2.52
C LYS A 49 20.60 13.48 2.69
N ILE A 50 20.09 13.67 3.91
CA ILE A 50 18.66 13.64 4.23
C ILE A 50 17.96 14.86 3.62
N ALA A 51 18.49 16.06 3.80
CA ALA A 51 17.97 17.29 3.19
C ALA A 51 17.88 17.14 1.66
N GLY A 52 18.96 16.68 1.02
CA GLY A 52 18.99 16.50 -0.43
C GLY A 52 18.10 15.37 -0.96
N PHE A 53 17.87 14.31 -0.18
CA PHE A 53 16.92 13.26 -0.57
C PHE A 53 15.47 13.71 -0.37
N SER A 54 15.21 14.50 0.67
CA SER A 54 13.88 15.05 0.97
C SER A 54 13.42 16.04 -0.11
N THR A 55 14.29 16.93 -0.58
CA THR A 55 13.98 17.83 -1.72
C THR A 55 13.70 17.05 -3.00
N HIS A 56 14.44 15.97 -3.26
CA HIS A 56 14.20 15.12 -4.41
C HIS A 56 12.84 14.40 -4.33
N LEU A 57 12.42 13.98 -3.12
CA LEU A 57 11.10 13.42 -2.91
C LEU A 57 9.99 14.45 -3.11
N MET A 58 10.15 15.68 -2.61
CA MET A 58 9.16 16.75 -2.81
C MET A 58 8.92 17.06 -4.29
N LYS A 59 9.99 17.13 -5.09
CA LYS A 59 9.90 17.29 -6.55
C LYS A 59 9.18 16.14 -7.25
N ARG A 60 9.20 14.93 -6.67
CA ARG A 60 8.48 13.77 -7.20
C ARG A 60 7.01 13.77 -6.81
N ILE A 61 6.71 14.20 -5.58
CA ILE A 61 5.32 14.33 -5.09
C ILE A 61 4.53 15.29 -5.96
N GLN A 62 5.13 16.41 -6.39
CA GLN A 62 4.48 17.35 -7.31
C GLN A 62 4.14 16.75 -8.68
N LYS A 63 4.91 15.77 -9.15
CA LYS A 63 4.68 15.11 -10.45
C LYS A 63 3.68 13.96 -10.37
N GLY A 64 3.41 13.44 -9.17
CA GLY A 64 2.49 12.34 -8.98
C GLY A 64 2.68 11.62 -7.65
N PRO A 65 1.81 10.63 -7.36
CA PRO A 65 1.84 9.90 -6.11
C PRO A 65 3.12 9.07 -5.98
N VAL A 66 3.82 9.20 -4.85
CA VAL A 66 5.06 8.49 -4.56
C VAL A 66 4.79 7.32 -3.63
N ARG A 67 5.20 6.12 -4.04
CA ARG A 67 5.01 4.89 -3.25
C ARG A 67 5.67 4.98 -1.87
N GLY A 68 4.91 4.62 -0.84
CA GLY A 68 5.40 4.50 0.54
C GLY A 68 5.58 5.83 1.26
N ILE A 69 4.81 6.85 0.87
CA ILE A 69 4.62 8.10 1.63
C ILE A 69 3.12 8.29 1.74
N SER A 70 2.57 8.24 2.96
CA SER A 70 1.19 8.60 3.22
C SER A 70 1.12 10.11 3.39
N LEU A 71 0.67 10.81 2.35
CA LEU A 71 0.27 12.20 2.50
C LEU A 71 -1.22 12.20 2.87
N LYS A 72 -1.61 12.83 3.98
CA LYS A 72 -3.04 12.91 4.38
C LYS A 72 -3.94 13.42 3.27
N LEU A 73 -3.42 14.36 2.48
CA LEU A 73 -4.09 14.91 1.29
C LEU A 73 -4.40 13.83 0.22
N GLN A 74 -3.54 12.81 0.09
CA GLN A 74 -3.78 11.67 -0.81
C GLN A 74 -4.78 10.67 -0.24
N GLU A 75 -4.89 10.56 1.08
CA GLU A 75 -5.87 9.68 1.72
C GLU A 75 -7.29 10.23 1.47
N GLU A 76 -7.50 11.54 1.62
CA GLU A 76 -8.79 12.19 1.34
C GLU A 76 -9.19 12.15 -0.14
N GLU A 77 -8.27 12.40 -1.08
CA GLU A 77 -8.57 12.25 -2.52
C GLU A 77 -8.84 10.80 -2.92
N ARG A 78 -8.16 9.84 -2.28
CA ARG A 78 -8.37 8.41 -2.53
C ARG A 78 -9.72 7.97 -2.02
N GLU A 79 -10.15 8.46 -0.86
CA GLU A 79 -11.44 8.14 -0.25
C GLU A 79 -12.58 8.61 -1.17
N ARG A 80 -12.53 9.85 -1.69
CA ARG A 80 -13.52 10.37 -2.66
C ARG A 80 -13.62 9.56 -3.95
N ARG A 81 -12.53 8.94 -4.40
CA ARG A 81 -12.54 8.08 -5.60
C ARG A 81 -13.04 6.67 -5.32
N MET A 82 -12.81 6.15 -4.12
CA MET A 82 -13.27 4.82 -3.73
C MET A 82 -14.75 4.84 -3.37
N ASP A 83 -15.24 5.94 -2.79
CA ASP A 83 -16.66 6.16 -2.46
C ASP A 83 -17.50 6.55 -3.67
N PHE A 84 -16.88 6.71 -4.84
CA PHE A 84 -17.60 6.96 -6.08
C PHE A 84 -18.32 5.69 -6.51
N VAL A 85 -19.58 5.58 -6.07
CA VAL A 85 -20.54 4.59 -6.55
C VAL A 85 -21.22 5.17 -7.79
N PRO A 86 -21.03 4.57 -8.98
CA PRO A 86 -21.77 4.98 -10.17
C PRO A 86 -23.28 4.79 -9.95
N ASP A 87 -24.10 5.68 -10.52
CA ASP A 87 -25.56 5.60 -10.42
C ASP A 87 -26.12 4.28 -11.01
N GLU A 88 -25.41 3.71 -11.99
CA GLU A 88 -25.72 2.41 -12.59
C GLU A 88 -24.61 1.40 -12.26
N SER A 89 -24.96 0.39 -11.45
CA SER A 89 -24.05 -0.73 -11.15
C SER A 89 -23.85 -1.59 -12.40
N ALA A 90 -22.60 -1.85 -12.77
CA ALA A 90 -22.26 -2.73 -13.91
C ALA A 90 -22.81 -4.17 -13.77
N ILE A 91 -23.26 -4.57 -12.58
CA ILE A 91 -23.89 -5.87 -12.29
C ILE A 91 -25.36 -5.89 -12.74
N LYS A 92 -26.02 -4.73 -12.86
CA LYS A 92 -27.39 -4.62 -13.35
C LYS A 92 -27.38 -4.78 -14.87
N VAL A 93 -27.18 -6.01 -15.32
CA VAL A 93 -27.32 -6.40 -16.72
C VAL A 93 -28.67 -7.10 -16.85
N ASP A 94 -29.52 -6.64 -17.77
CA ASP A 94 -30.85 -7.22 -17.99
C ASP A 94 -30.81 -8.65 -18.57
N ARG A 95 -29.63 -9.09 -19.02
CA ARG A 95 -29.37 -10.41 -19.61
C ARG A 95 -28.06 -10.98 -19.07
N ILE A 96 -28.14 -12.14 -18.43
CA ILE A 96 -27.00 -12.89 -17.89
C ILE A 96 -26.78 -14.09 -18.80
N GLU A 97 -25.68 -14.07 -19.55
CA GLU A 97 -25.28 -15.20 -20.39
C GLU A 97 -24.58 -16.25 -19.52
N VAL A 98 -25.12 -17.48 -19.51
CA VAL A 98 -24.68 -18.56 -18.62
C VAL A 98 -24.39 -19.82 -19.43
N ASP A 99 -23.35 -20.55 -19.03
CA ASP A 99 -22.96 -21.83 -19.62
C ASP A 99 -23.87 -22.98 -19.13
N LYS A 100 -23.97 -24.06 -19.91
CA LYS A 100 -24.87 -25.20 -19.65
C LYS A 100 -24.64 -25.83 -18.26
N GLU A 101 -23.39 -26.05 -17.86
CA GLU A 101 -23.04 -26.60 -16.55
C GLU A 101 -23.45 -25.70 -15.38
N THR A 102 -23.49 -24.38 -15.61
CA THR A 102 -23.86 -23.41 -14.57
C THR A 102 -25.38 -23.34 -14.41
N ILE A 103 -26.17 -23.64 -15.45
CA ILE A 103 -27.63 -23.81 -15.34
C ILE A 103 -27.97 -25.04 -14.52
N ASP A 104 -27.27 -26.16 -14.72
CA ASP A 104 -27.46 -27.38 -13.95
C ASP A 104 -27.13 -27.16 -12.46
N LEU A 105 -26.07 -26.39 -12.19
CA LEU A 105 -25.74 -25.94 -10.84
C LEU A 105 -26.86 -25.09 -10.23
N LEU A 106 -27.41 -24.12 -10.97
CA LEU A 106 -28.53 -23.28 -10.50
C LEU A 106 -29.79 -24.09 -10.21
N ALA A 107 -30.07 -25.12 -11.03
CA ALA A 107 -31.16 -26.05 -10.81
C ALA A 107 -30.96 -26.88 -9.53
N SER A 108 -29.74 -27.33 -9.25
CA SER A 108 -29.43 -28.08 -8.01
C SER A 108 -29.53 -27.24 -6.73
N LEU A 109 -29.33 -25.92 -6.84
CA LEU A 109 -29.41 -24.97 -5.73
C LEU A 109 -30.82 -24.40 -5.53
N GLY A 110 -31.80 -24.82 -6.34
CA GLY A 110 -33.19 -24.35 -6.26
C GLY A 110 -33.40 -22.92 -6.79
N MET A 111 -32.49 -22.42 -7.62
CA MET A 111 -32.55 -21.07 -8.22
C MET A 111 -32.78 -21.14 -9.75
N SER A 112 -33.72 -21.99 -10.18
CA SER A 112 -34.01 -22.26 -11.59
C SER A 112 -34.80 -21.16 -12.31
N GLU A 113 -35.52 -20.29 -11.58
CA GLU A 113 -36.47 -19.32 -12.14
C GLU A 113 -35.99 -17.86 -12.03
N LEU A 114 -34.68 -17.60 -12.17
CA LEU A 114 -34.18 -16.23 -12.19
C LEU A 114 -34.45 -15.57 -13.56
N PRO A 115 -35.10 -14.39 -13.60
CA PRO A 115 -35.39 -13.70 -14.85
C PRO A 115 -34.08 -13.19 -15.50
N GLY A 116 -33.91 -13.44 -16.80
CA GLY A 116 -32.81 -12.90 -17.60
C GLY A 116 -31.63 -13.83 -17.87
N ILE A 117 -31.70 -15.12 -17.49
CA ILE A 117 -30.68 -16.12 -17.84
C ILE A 117 -30.84 -16.55 -19.30
N VAL A 118 -29.79 -16.40 -20.11
CA VAL A 118 -29.73 -16.84 -21.51
C VAL A 118 -28.54 -17.79 -21.69
N LEU A 119 -28.73 -18.87 -22.43
CA LEU A 119 -27.65 -19.78 -22.79
C LEU A 119 -26.68 -19.09 -23.75
N LYS A 120 -25.39 -19.08 -23.40
CA LYS A 120 -24.36 -18.62 -24.32
C LYS A 120 -24.19 -19.64 -25.46
N GLU A 121 -24.27 -19.18 -26.71
CA GLU A 121 -23.93 -20.04 -27.86
C GLU A 121 -22.41 -20.19 -27.94
N ASP A 122 -21.94 -21.44 -27.87
CA ASP A 122 -20.54 -21.80 -27.99
C ASP A 122 -20.04 -21.44 -29.40
N VAL A 123 -19.54 -20.22 -29.60
CA VAL A 123 -18.89 -19.86 -30.87
C VAL A 123 -17.59 -20.67 -30.95
N PRO A 124 -17.41 -21.56 -31.96
CA PRO A 124 -16.17 -22.28 -32.09
C PRO A 124 -15.04 -21.27 -32.31
N VAL A 125 -14.04 -21.30 -31.44
CA VAL A 125 -12.81 -20.52 -31.58
C VAL A 125 -12.13 -20.95 -32.88
N VAL A 126 -12.40 -20.24 -33.97
CA VAL A 126 -11.66 -20.39 -35.22
C VAL A 126 -10.22 -19.97 -34.91
N SER A 127 -9.31 -20.94 -34.91
CA SER A 127 -7.87 -20.70 -34.89
C SER A 127 -7.49 -19.89 -36.13
N GLY A 128 -7.50 -18.57 -36.00
CA GLY A 128 -7.07 -17.66 -37.05
C GLY A 128 -5.60 -17.88 -37.36
N GLY A 129 -5.34 -18.57 -38.47
CA GLY A 129 -4.03 -18.60 -39.11
C GLY A 129 -3.62 -17.17 -39.46
N ILE A 130 -2.39 -16.80 -39.11
CA ILE A 130 -1.80 -15.51 -39.43
C ILE A 130 -1.63 -15.41 -40.95
N PRO A 131 -2.26 -14.44 -41.65
CA PRO A 131 -2.02 -14.23 -43.08
C PRO A 131 -0.68 -13.52 -43.28
N GLY A 132 0.11 -14.05 -44.21
CA GLY A 132 1.45 -13.61 -44.55
C GLY A 132 1.57 -12.10 -44.80
N GLY A 133 2.48 -11.49 -44.05
CA GLY A 133 3.04 -10.17 -44.32
C GLY A 133 4.37 -10.30 -45.05
N TYR A 134 4.41 -9.74 -46.26
CA TYR A 134 5.54 -9.18 -47.02
C TYR A 134 6.96 -9.64 -46.65
N GLY A 135 7.57 -10.35 -47.60
CA GLY A 135 9.01 -10.52 -47.66
C GLY A 135 9.74 -9.18 -47.71
N GLY A 136 10.75 -9.04 -46.87
CA GLY A 136 11.64 -7.89 -46.85
C GLY A 136 12.73 -8.01 -45.79
N GLY A 137 13.94 -8.36 -46.22
CA GLY A 137 15.22 -7.87 -45.66
C GLY A 137 15.60 -8.31 -44.24
N GLY A 138 16.63 -9.15 -44.15
CA GLY A 138 17.15 -9.64 -42.87
C GLY A 138 17.83 -8.61 -41.95
N ARG A 139 18.00 -9.02 -40.69
CA ARG A 139 19.16 -8.76 -39.80
C ARG A 139 18.95 -9.49 -38.48
N GLY A 140 20.03 -10.08 -37.97
CA GLY A 140 20.01 -11.08 -36.91
C GLY A 140 19.75 -10.57 -35.49
N GLY A 141 19.81 -11.50 -34.53
CA GLY A 141 19.75 -11.17 -33.10
C GLY A 141 19.32 -12.33 -32.21
N PHE A 142 20.31 -13.09 -31.73
CA PHE A 142 20.39 -13.73 -30.40
C PHE A 142 19.11 -13.87 -29.54
N GLY A 143 18.77 -15.13 -29.21
CA GLY A 143 18.97 -15.64 -27.85
C GLY A 143 17.79 -15.71 -26.86
N GLY A 144 17.63 -16.91 -26.27
CA GLY A 144 17.03 -17.17 -24.95
C GLY A 144 15.52 -17.45 -24.98
N GLY A 145 15.00 -18.56 -24.47
CA GLY A 145 15.39 -19.29 -23.28
C GLY A 145 14.12 -19.54 -22.47
N ALA A 146 13.69 -20.79 -22.42
CA ALA A 146 12.45 -21.26 -21.82
C ALA A 146 12.32 -20.97 -20.31
N GLY A 147 11.07 -20.93 -19.84
CA GLY A 147 10.73 -21.25 -18.45
C GLY A 147 10.39 -20.06 -17.55
N ARG A 148 9.08 -19.81 -17.37
CA ARG A 148 8.46 -19.36 -16.12
C ARG A 148 6.94 -19.39 -16.25
N ARG A 149 6.38 -20.61 -16.23
CA ARG A 149 4.93 -20.82 -16.20
C ARG A 149 4.53 -21.80 -15.09
N VAL A 150 5.14 -21.70 -13.91
CA VAL A 150 4.64 -22.37 -12.70
C VAL A 150 5.11 -21.57 -11.49
N LEU A 151 4.30 -20.64 -10.98
CA LEU A 151 4.41 -20.04 -9.63
C LEU A 151 3.26 -19.05 -9.37
N LEU A 152 2.05 -19.34 -9.88
CA LEU A 152 0.89 -18.46 -9.68
C LEU A 152 -0.07 -18.92 -8.58
N ASN A 153 0.22 -20.00 -7.85
CA ASN A 153 -0.67 -20.48 -6.78
C ASN A 153 -0.06 -20.60 -5.36
N ILE A 154 1.16 -20.11 -5.12
CA ILE A 154 1.72 -20.04 -3.75
C ILE A 154 1.63 -18.64 -3.13
N VAL A 155 1.44 -17.59 -3.94
CA VAL A 155 1.42 -16.20 -3.45
C VAL A 155 0.03 -15.78 -2.93
N MET A 156 -1.05 -16.49 -3.28
CA MET A 156 -2.39 -16.14 -2.80
C MET A 156 -2.68 -16.63 -1.38
N VAL A 157 -2.27 -17.85 -1.02
CA VAL A 157 -2.56 -18.40 0.32
C VAL A 157 -1.74 -17.70 1.42
N PHE A 158 -0.52 -17.24 1.11
CA PHE A 158 0.29 -16.46 2.03
C PHE A 158 -0.23 -15.02 2.26
N ASN A 159 -1.07 -14.49 1.36
CA ASN A 159 -1.60 -13.13 1.49
C ASN A 159 -2.82 -13.07 2.43
N VAL A 160 -3.60 -14.15 2.55
CA VAL A 160 -4.80 -14.17 3.42
C VAL A 160 -4.45 -14.42 4.89
N LEU A 161 -3.45 -15.28 5.18
CA LEU A 161 -3.00 -15.53 6.56
C LEU A 161 -2.14 -14.39 7.13
N SER A 162 -1.43 -13.63 6.27
CA SER A 162 -0.72 -12.41 6.69
C SER A 162 -1.68 -11.23 6.94
N TRP A 163 -2.89 -11.26 6.35
CA TRP A 163 -3.90 -10.22 6.54
C TRP A 163 -4.58 -10.27 7.91
N ILE A 164 -4.68 -11.45 8.53
CA ILE A 164 -5.28 -11.62 9.88
C ILE A 164 -4.27 -11.24 10.99
N GLN A 165 -2.95 -11.33 10.75
CA GLN A 165 -1.93 -10.93 11.74
C GLN A 165 -1.62 -9.41 11.74
N VAL A 166 -1.98 -8.66 10.70
CA VAL A 166 -1.67 -7.23 10.59
C VAL A 166 -2.72 -6.32 11.26
N GLN A 167 -3.87 -6.86 11.68
CA GLN A 167 -4.90 -6.11 12.42
C GLN A 167 -4.69 -6.07 13.94
N HIS A 168 -3.75 -6.83 14.51
CA HIS A 168 -3.60 -6.94 15.98
C HIS A 168 -2.31 -6.34 16.59
N TYR A 169 -1.47 -5.66 15.81
CA TYR A 169 -0.18 -5.10 16.27
C TYR A 169 -0.02 -3.57 16.09
N LYS A 170 -1.12 -2.82 15.94
CA LYS A 170 -1.08 -1.34 15.80
C LYS A 170 -1.81 -0.56 16.90
N PHE A 171 -2.21 -1.23 17.96
CA PHE A 171 -2.55 -0.61 19.23
C PHE A 171 -1.74 -1.33 20.30
N ASN A 172 -1.27 -0.62 21.34
CA ASN A 172 -0.59 -1.16 22.54
C ASN A 172 0.95 -1.18 22.60
N PHE A 173 1.65 -0.18 22.04
CA PHE A 173 2.96 0.21 22.64
C PHE A 173 2.85 1.52 23.42
N CYS A 174 2.07 2.49 22.93
CA CYS A 174 1.80 3.73 23.64
C CYS A 174 0.87 3.51 24.85
N PHE A 175 -0.15 2.67 24.73
CA PHE A 175 -1.11 2.42 25.81
C PHE A 175 -0.49 1.64 26.97
N VAL A 176 0.38 0.65 26.69
CA VAL A 176 1.06 -0.16 27.72
C VAL A 176 2.09 0.68 28.50
N LEU A 177 2.83 1.56 27.83
CA LEU A 177 3.73 2.51 28.50
C LEU A 177 2.97 3.55 29.34
N PHE A 178 1.81 4.01 28.87
CA PHE A 178 0.96 4.94 29.62
C PHE A 178 0.32 4.27 30.84
N TYR A 179 -0.14 3.02 30.70
CA TYR A 179 -0.72 2.25 31.80
C TYR A 179 0.32 1.84 32.85
N LEU A 180 1.54 1.44 32.43
CA LEU A 180 2.67 1.20 33.34
C LEU A 180 3.12 2.46 34.07
N PHE A 181 3.03 3.63 33.43
CA PHE A 181 3.34 4.92 34.07
C PHE A 181 2.27 5.29 35.12
N LEU A 182 0.99 5.13 34.80
CA LEU A 182 -0.11 5.36 35.74
C LEU A 182 -0.07 4.38 36.92
N ILE A 183 0.21 3.10 36.70
CA ILE A 183 0.33 2.11 37.78
C ILE A 183 1.49 2.47 38.70
N LYS A 184 2.67 2.83 38.17
CA LYS A 184 3.81 3.28 39.01
C LYS A 184 3.52 4.58 39.74
N PHE A 185 2.79 5.51 39.13
CA PHE A 185 2.41 6.77 39.74
C PHE A 185 1.42 6.58 40.90
N PHE A 186 0.40 5.74 40.72
CA PHE A 186 -0.56 5.39 41.77
C PHE A 186 0.08 4.58 42.90
N TYR A 187 0.98 3.64 42.60
CA TYR A 187 1.68 2.88 43.63
C TYR A 187 2.62 3.77 44.45
N LEU A 188 3.27 4.76 43.84
CA LEU A 188 4.10 5.73 44.55
C LEU A 188 3.27 6.62 45.47
N ILE A 189 2.11 7.11 45.00
CA ILE A 189 1.18 7.89 45.82
C ILE A 189 0.63 7.05 46.98
N PHE A 190 0.25 5.79 46.72
CA PHE A 190 -0.25 4.88 47.75
C PHE A 190 0.82 4.57 48.81
N VAL A 191 2.07 4.35 48.41
CA VAL A 191 3.20 4.14 49.33
C VAL A 191 3.51 5.40 50.15
N ILE A 192 3.43 6.60 49.55
CA ILE A 192 3.62 7.87 50.28
C ILE A 192 2.52 8.07 51.33
N ILE A 193 1.26 7.80 50.98
CA ILE A 193 0.12 7.91 51.90
C ILE A 193 0.24 6.90 53.06
N LEU A 194 0.62 5.66 52.79
CA LEU A 194 0.85 4.65 53.84
C LEU A 194 2.07 4.96 54.71
N ARG A 195 3.11 5.60 54.17
CA ARG A 195 4.31 6.00 54.93
C ARG A 195 4.03 7.21 55.84
N PHE A 196 3.12 8.10 55.48
CA PHE A 196 2.71 9.26 56.29
C PHE A 196 1.52 8.98 57.22
N GLY A 197 0.69 7.96 56.94
CA GLY A 197 -0.46 7.59 57.76
C GLY A 197 -0.18 6.71 58.98
N LEU A 198 1.09 6.31 59.21
CA LEU A 198 1.51 5.43 60.31
C LEU A 198 2.41 6.14 61.36
N SER A 199 2.36 7.47 61.43
CA SER A 199 3.07 8.26 62.46
C SER A 199 2.15 9.29 63.15
N GLY A 200 0.86 8.97 63.25
CA GLY A 200 -0.12 9.64 64.10
C GLY A 200 -0.72 8.65 65.08
#